data_AF-A0A074JYI7-F1
#
_entry.id   AF-A0A074JYI7-F1
#
_cell.length_a   1.000
_cell.length_b   1.000
_cell.length_c   1.000
_cell.angle_alpha   90.00
_cell.angle_beta   90.00
_cell.angle_gamma   90.00
#
_symmetry.space_group_name_H-M   'P 1'
#
loop_
_entity.id
_entity.type
_entity.pdbx_description
1 polymer ?
#
loop_
_entity_poly.entity_id
_entity_poly.type
_entity_poly.pdbx_seq_one_letter_code
_entity_poly.pdbx_strand_id
1 'polypeptide(L)'
;MLGISYHKRLRDWRDAAIRRAKYRSIYAHALVTAHMGGHLIADDHPSWARIEAAIEGARAGDTSAIDRIERELLRMRDKHI
;
A
#
# COMPACT_ATOMS: atom_id res chain seq x y z
N MET A 1 -12.44 -11.20 11.47
CA MET A 1 -12.34 -9.74 11.20
C MET A 1 -11.51 -9.13 12.31
N LEU A 2 -10.36 -8.52 11.99
CA LEU A 2 -9.76 -7.38 12.72
C LEU A 2 -8.34 -7.13 12.16
N GLY A 3 -8.28 -6.78 10.89
CA GLY A 3 -7.12 -6.07 10.34
C GLY A 3 -7.65 -4.74 9.87
N ILE A 4 -7.56 -3.69 10.70
CA ILE A 4 -7.54 -2.35 10.11
C ILE A 4 -6.34 -2.39 9.18
N SER A 5 -6.60 -2.33 7.87
CA SER A 5 -5.56 -2.34 6.85
C SER A 5 -4.49 -1.33 7.30
N TYR A 6 -3.23 -1.75 7.30
CA TYR A 6 -2.13 -0.95 7.82
C TYR A 6 -2.12 0.45 7.18
N HIS A 7 -2.53 0.56 5.90
CA HIS A 7 -2.84 1.83 5.21
C HIS A 7 -3.89 2.69 5.89
N LYS A 8 -5.02 2.11 6.31
CA LYS A 8 -6.06 2.85 7.04
C LYS A 8 -5.50 3.40 8.35
N ARG A 9 -4.70 2.61 9.07
CA ARG A 9 -4.05 3.05 10.31
C ARG A 9 -3.04 4.19 10.08
N LEU A 10 -2.20 4.09 9.05
CA LEU A 10 -1.27 5.16 8.68
C LEU A 10 -2.00 6.43 8.23
N ARG A 11 -3.10 6.30 7.46
CA ARG A 11 -3.95 7.42 7.07
C ARG A 11 -4.59 8.09 8.28
N ASP A 12 -5.12 7.30 9.21
CA ASP A 12 -5.73 7.80 10.44
C ASP A 12 -4.68 8.54 11.30
N TRP A 13 -3.44 8.06 11.36
CA TRP A 13 -2.32 8.74 12.04
C TRP A 13 -1.90 10.04 11.35
N ARG A 14 -1.83 10.07 10.02
CA ARG A 14 -1.59 11.31 9.26
C ARG A 14 -2.67 12.34 9.53
N ASP A 15 -3.93 11.93 9.46
CA ASP A 15 -5.04 12.83 9.69
C ASP A 15 -5.11 13.28 11.17
N ALA A 16 -4.71 12.42 12.11
CA ALA A 16 -4.56 12.79 13.53
C ALA A 16 -3.40 13.76 13.76
N ALA A 17 -2.28 13.65 13.04
CA ALA A 17 -1.16 14.58 13.10
C ALA A 17 -1.57 16.01 12.67
N ILE A 18 -2.41 16.08 11.64
CA ILE A 18 -2.96 17.35 11.12
C ILE A 18 -3.94 17.94 12.14
N ARG A 19 -4.90 17.13 12.63
CA ARG A 19 -6.01 17.61 13.46
C ARG A 19 -5.69 17.79 14.95
N ARG A 20 -4.67 17.11 15.51
CA ARG A 20 -4.35 17.13 16.95
C ARG A 20 -2.97 17.74 17.19
N ALA A 21 -2.91 19.06 17.31
CA ALA A 21 -1.66 19.83 17.49
C ALA A 21 -0.76 19.29 18.62
N LYS A 22 -1.36 18.86 19.75
CA LYS A 22 -0.65 18.31 20.92
C LYS A 22 0.16 17.04 20.62
N TYR A 23 -0.26 16.23 19.65
CA TYR A 23 0.33 14.91 19.37
C TYR A 23 0.99 14.82 17.99
N ARG A 24 1.12 15.96 17.30
CA ARG A 24 1.63 16.03 15.92
C ARG A 24 3.03 15.42 15.77
N SER A 25 3.93 15.67 16.72
CA SER A 25 5.29 15.14 16.71
C SER A 25 5.33 13.61 16.80
N ILE A 26 4.45 13.01 17.61
CA ILE A 26 4.36 11.55 17.79
C ILE A 26 3.87 10.89 16.50
N TYR A 27 2.80 11.42 15.90
CA TYR A 27 2.27 10.87 14.65
C TYR A 27 3.20 11.11 13.44
N ALA A 28 3.88 12.26 13.39
CA ALA A 28 4.88 12.53 12.36
C ALA A 28 6.07 11.57 12.47
N HIS A 29 6.56 11.32 13.69
CA HIS A 29 7.62 10.35 13.94
C HIS A 29 7.20 8.93 13.52
N ALA A 30 6.00 8.49 13.90
CA ALA A 30 5.49 7.18 13.52
C ALA A 30 5.38 7.00 11.99
N LEU A 31 4.96 8.04 11.26
CA LEU A 31 4.90 8.03 9.80
C LEU A 31 6.29 7.97 9.15
N VAL A 32 7.25 8.76 9.65
CA VAL A 32 8.63 8.75 9.16
C VAL A 32 9.29 7.40 9.43
N THR A 33 9.11 6.81 10.61
CA THR A 33 9.65 5.47 10.93
C THR A 33 9.03 4.39 10.03
N ALA A 34 7.71 4.44 9.79
CA ALA A 34 7.06 3.56 8.82
C ALA A 34 7.59 3.77 7.39
N HIS A 35 7.97 4.99 7.04
CA HIS A 35 8.56 5.31 5.74
C HIS A 35 9.95 4.71 5.58
N MET A 36 10.82 4.98 6.55
CA MET A 36 12.20 4.53 6.56
C MET A 36 12.30 3.00 6.66
N GLY A 37 11.32 2.35 7.30
CA GLY A 37 11.22 0.88 7.34
C GLY A 37 10.63 0.24 6.07
N GLY A 38 10.33 1.01 5.02
CA GLY A 38 9.73 0.50 3.78
C GLY A 38 8.23 0.15 3.90
N HIS A 39 7.63 0.26 5.09
CA HIS A 39 6.22 -0.05 5.34
C HIS A 39 5.23 0.96 4.74
N LEU A 40 5.70 2.10 4.23
CA LEU A 40 4.90 2.99 3.39
C LEU A 40 4.76 2.50 1.94
N ILE A 41 5.52 1.48 1.55
CA ILE A 41 5.28 0.73 0.31
C ILE A 41 4.45 -0.51 0.68
N ALA A 42 3.15 -0.26 0.81
CA ALA A 42 2.16 -1.09 0.14
C ALA A 42 1.92 -2.54 0.61
N ASP A 43 2.31 -3.05 1.78
CA ASP A 43 2.01 -4.47 2.15
C ASP A 43 0.51 -4.86 2.03
N ASP A 44 -0.42 -3.91 2.18
CA ASP A 44 -1.86 -4.10 2.01
C ASP A 44 -2.47 -3.34 0.81
N HIS A 45 -1.66 -2.96 -0.19
CA HIS A 45 -2.19 -2.29 -1.38
C HIS A 45 -3.01 -3.27 -2.23
N PRO A 46 -4.25 -2.93 -2.63
CA PRO A 46 -5.15 -3.87 -3.31
C PRO A 46 -4.63 -4.36 -4.67
N SER A 47 -3.65 -3.68 -5.27
CA SER A 47 -2.99 -4.17 -6.49
C SER A 47 -2.08 -5.38 -6.23
N TRP A 48 -1.58 -5.62 -5.01
CA TRP A 48 -0.82 -6.85 -4.73
C TRP A 48 -1.67 -8.10 -4.85
N ALA A 49 -2.87 -8.10 -4.26
CA ALA A 49 -3.81 -9.21 -4.43
C ALA A 49 -4.17 -9.46 -5.90
N ARG A 50 -4.19 -8.41 -6.74
CA ARG A 50 -4.42 -8.54 -8.18
C ARG A 50 -3.20 -9.07 -8.93
N ILE A 51 -2.00 -8.66 -8.52
CA ILE A 51 -0.73 -9.17 -9.06
C ILE A 51 -0.58 -10.66 -8.71
N GLU A 52 -0.86 -11.05 -7.46
CA GLU A 52 -0.84 -12.46 -7.03
C GLU A 52 -1.83 -13.31 -7.84
N ALA A 53 -3.07 -12.84 -8.02
CA ALA A 53 -4.05 -13.54 -8.86
C ALA A 53 -3.60 -13.66 -10.33
N ALA A 54 -2.94 -12.63 -10.87
CA ALA A 54 -2.39 -12.69 -12.22
C ALA A 54 -1.19 -13.65 -12.30
N ILE A 55 -0.32 -13.72 -11.29
CA ILE A 55 0.77 -14.69 -11.21
C ILE A 55 0.24 -16.13 -11.20
N GLU A 56 -0.82 -16.41 -10.43
CA GLU A 56 -1.46 -17.72 -10.43
C GLU A 56 -2.08 -18.05 -11.81
N GLY A 57 -2.66 -17.05 -12.49
CA GLY A 57 -3.09 -17.19 -13.88
C GLY A 57 -1.93 -17.55 -14.83
N ALA A 58 -0.78 -16.87 -14.68
CA ALA A 58 0.42 -17.16 -15.48
C ALA A 58 0.90 -18.60 -15.27
N ARG A 59 0.91 -19.06 -14.01
CA ARG A 59 1.26 -20.44 -13.64
C ARG A 59 0.30 -21.47 -14.25
N ALA A 60 -0.97 -21.10 -14.41
CA ALA A 60 -1.98 -21.91 -15.08
C ALA A 60 -1.93 -21.84 -16.63
N GLY A 61 -0.99 -21.10 -17.21
CA GLY A 61 -0.82 -20.98 -18.66
C GLY A 61 -1.64 -19.85 -19.31
N ASP A 62 -2.17 -18.92 -18.53
CA ASP A 62 -2.88 -17.75 -19.05
C ASP A 62 -1.91 -16.77 -19.71
N THR A 63 -2.01 -16.63 -21.04
CA THR A 63 -1.12 -15.80 -21.84
C THR A 63 -1.32 -14.30 -21.62
N SER A 64 -2.45 -13.89 -21.04
CA SER A 64 -2.77 -12.48 -20.71
C SER A 64 -2.33 -12.07 -19.30
N ALA A 65 -1.76 -13.00 -18.53
CA ALA A 65 -1.38 -12.76 -17.15
C ALA A 65 -0.24 -11.74 -17.02
N ILE A 66 0.74 -11.77 -17.92
CA ILE A 66 1.89 -10.85 -17.93
C ILE A 66 1.40 -9.41 -18.12
N ASP A 67 0.50 -9.16 -19.06
CA ASP A 67 -0.08 -7.83 -19.31
C ASP A 67 -0.85 -7.28 -18.10
N ARG A 68 -1.49 -8.17 -17.33
CA ARG A 68 -2.20 -7.79 -16.09
C ARG A 68 -1.25 -7.44 -14.96
N ILE A 69 -0.14 -8.18 -14.82
CA ILE A 69 0.93 -7.87 -13.87
C ILE A 69 1.52 -6.50 -14.23
N GLU A 70 1.90 -6.28 -15.48
CA GLU A 70 2.47 -5.01 -15.96
C GLU A 70 1.53 -3.84 -15.67
N ARG A 71 0.25 -3.97 -16.03
CA ARG A 71 -0.76 -2.93 -15.80
C ARG A 71 -0.87 -2.54 -14.33
N GLU A 72 -0.90 -3.50 -13.42
CA GLU A 72 -1.04 -3.21 -11.99
C GLU A 72 0.25 -2.65 -11.39
N LEU A 73 1.42 -3.07 -11.85
CA LEU A 73 2.71 -2.46 -11.48
C LEU A 73 2.81 -1.00 -11.96
N LEU A 74 2.41 -0.71 -13.20
CA LEU A 74 2.34 0.67 -13.73
C LEU A 74 1.35 1.52 -12.93
N ARG A 75 0.19 0.96 -12.58
CA ARG A 75 -0.80 1.66 -11.74
C ARG A 75 -0.28 2.01 -10.36
N MET A 76 0.54 1.15 -9.77
CA MET A 76 1.20 1.42 -8.50
C MET A 76 2.26 2.50 -8.63
N ARG A 77 3.03 2.50 -9.72
CA ARG A 77 4.04 3.53 -10.02
C ARG A 77 3.40 4.90 -10.27
N ASP A 78 2.36 4.98 -11.09
CA ASP A 78 1.82 6.24 -11.60
C ASP A 78 0.81 6.91 -10.63
N LYS A 79 0.28 6.17 -9.64
CA LYS A 79 -0.58 6.74 -8.57
C LYS A 79 0.18 7.57 -7.51
N HIS A 80 1.50 7.63 -7.61
CA HIS A 80 2.36 8.42 -6.73
C HIS A 80 2.77 9.79 -7.31
N ILE A 81 2.14 10.23 -8.40
CA ILE A 81 2.25 11.61 -8.94
C ILE A 81 1.01 12.43 -8.55
#